data_AF-A0A1X7TIV2-F1
#
_entry.id   AF-A0A1X7TIV2-F1
#
_cell.length_a   1.000
_cell.length_b   1.000
_cell.length_c   1.000
_cell.angle_alpha   90.00
_cell.angle_beta   90.00
_cell.angle_gamma   90.00
#
_symmetry.space_group_name_H-M   'P 1'
#
loop_
_entity.id
_entity.type
_entity.pdbx_description
1 polymer ?
#
loop_
_entity_poly.entity_id
_entity_poly.type
_entity_poly.pdbx_seq_one_letter_code
_entity_poly.pdbx_strand_id
1 'polypeptide(L)'
;MRQNRADNKPVVSLNETWANAHDGKDLALVEVDTVTGGTLGGVSAPSGKGKRLIILGAGGKMGWIPITTLIFQSKKNTGYYHDKMTQEHFEE
;
A
#
# COMPACT_ATOMS: atom_id res chain seq x y z
N MET A 1 -3.95 13.82 -19.21
CA MET A 1 -2.81 13.76 -18.26
C MET A 1 -1.55 14.46 -18.76
N ARG A 2 -0.85 13.94 -19.78
CA ARG A 2 0.41 14.54 -20.28
C ARG A 2 0.24 15.97 -20.81
N GLN A 3 -0.82 16.22 -21.60
CA GLN A 3 -1.14 17.57 -22.07
C GLN A 3 -1.48 18.52 -20.93
N ASN A 4 -2.26 18.09 -19.94
CA ASN A 4 -2.57 18.91 -18.76
C ASN A 4 -1.30 19.33 -17.99
N ARG A 5 -0.30 18.45 -17.92
CA ARG A 5 1.01 18.80 -17.34
C ARG A 5 1.76 19.81 -18.20
N ALA A 6 1.74 19.65 -19.52
CA ALA A 6 2.34 20.61 -20.46
C ALA A 6 1.67 21.99 -20.39
N ASP A 7 0.35 22.02 -20.19
CA ASP A 7 -0.44 23.24 -20.06
C ASP A 7 -0.41 23.83 -18.63
N ASN A 8 0.42 23.31 -17.71
CA ASN A 8 0.47 23.69 -16.29
C ASN A 8 -0.90 23.63 -15.56
N LYS A 9 -1.82 22.79 -16.02
CA LYS A 9 -3.09 22.55 -15.34
C LYS A 9 -2.89 21.71 -14.08
N PRO A 10 -3.66 21.94 -13.01
CA PRO A 10 -3.66 21.06 -11.86
C PRO A 10 -3.96 19.62 -12.26
N VAL A 11 -3.10 18.71 -11.83
CA VAL A 11 -3.25 17.27 -12.04
C VAL A 11 -3.29 16.61 -10.67
N VAL A 12 -4.41 15.95 -10.40
CA VAL A 12 -4.62 15.11 -9.22
C VAL A 12 -4.58 13.66 -9.67
N SER A 13 -3.75 12.89 -8.99
CA SER A 13 -3.64 11.44 -9.14
C SER A 13 -4.27 10.78 -7.92
N LEU A 14 -5.16 9.83 -8.20
CA LEU A 14 -5.68 8.89 -7.22
C LEU A 14 -4.86 7.61 -7.32
N ASN A 15 -4.51 7.02 -6.17
CA ASN A 15 -3.88 5.71 -6.14
C ASN A 15 -4.24 4.95 -4.87
N GLU A 16 -4.31 3.64 -4.99
CA GLU A 16 -4.49 2.69 -3.90
C GLU A 16 -3.20 1.96 -3.56
N THR A 17 -3.11 1.54 -2.30
CA THR A 17 -2.11 0.58 -1.83
C THR A 17 -2.73 -0.29 -0.73
N TRP A 18 -1.97 -1.26 -0.24
CA TRP A 18 -2.40 -2.11 0.87
C TRP A 18 -1.29 -2.28 1.90
N ALA A 19 -1.69 -2.49 3.15
CA ALA A 19 -0.82 -2.87 4.25
C ALA A 19 -1.39 -4.12 4.92
N ASN A 20 -0.54 -5.09 5.22
CA ASN A 20 -0.93 -6.32 5.90
C ASN A 20 -0.52 -6.30 7.37
N ALA A 21 -1.37 -6.86 8.22
CA ALA A 21 -1.10 -7.06 9.65
C ALA A 21 0.22 -7.82 9.95
N HIS A 22 0.79 -8.51 8.96
CA HIS A 22 2.04 -9.27 9.11
C HIS A 22 3.23 -8.70 8.32
N ASP A 23 3.11 -7.51 7.72
CA ASP A 23 4.22 -6.89 6.97
C ASP A 23 5.38 -6.42 7.88
N GLY A 24 5.20 -6.42 9.20
CA GLY A 24 6.23 -6.04 10.17
C GLY A 24 6.27 -6.95 11.40
N LYS A 25 7.47 -7.08 11.97
CA LYS A 25 7.71 -7.61 13.32
C LYS A 25 8.67 -6.64 14.02
N ASP A 26 8.46 -6.40 15.31
CA ASP A 26 9.32 -5.49 16.10
C ASP A 26 10.76 -5.99 16.15
N LEU A 27 10.94 -7.31 16.25
CA LEU A 27 12.23 -7.99 16.23
C LEU A 27 12.13 -9.29 15.42
N ALA A 28 13.21 -9.67 14.77
CA ALA A 28 13.35 -10.96 14.12
C ALA A 28 14.67 -11.61 14.52
N LEU A 29 14.63 -12.92 14.75
CA LEU A 29 15.84 -13.69 14.96
C LEU A 29 16.60 -13.79 13.62
N VAL A 30 17.88 -13.42 13.67
CA VAL A 30 18.81 -13.52 12.54
C VAL A 30 20.08 -14.21 13.01
N GLU A 31 20.67 -15.00 12.13
CA GLU A 31 21.98 -15.62 12.32
C GLU A 31 22.98 -14.95 11.36
N VAL A 32 24.28 -14.99 11.68
CA VAL A 32 25.31 -14.46 10.79
C VAL A 32 25.47 -15.42 9.61
N ASP A 33 25.36 -14.90 8.39
CA ASP A 33 25.69 -15.65 7.18
C ASP A 33 27.21 -15.67 7.00
N THR A 34 27.82 -16.82 7.30
CA THR A 34 29.27 -17.01 7.19
C THR A 34 29.78 -17.09 5.74
N VAL A 35 28.88 -17.19 4.75
CA VAL A 35 29.22 -17.26 3.32
C VAL A 35 29.17 -15.88 2.68
N THR A 36 28.12 -15.09 2.96
CA THR A 36 27.94 -13.76 2.36
C THR A 36 28.42 -12.62 3.25
N GLY A 37 28.67 -12.87 4.55
CA GLY A 37 28.92 -11.84 5.56
C GLY A 37 27.66 -11.06 5.97
N GLY A 38 26.49 -11.47 5.47
CA GLY A 38 25.18 -10.90 5.80
C GLY A 38 24.48 -11.60 6.95
N THR A 39 23.15 -11.71 6.87
CA THR A 39 22.31 -12.40 7.87
C THR A 39 21.45 -13.49 7.23
N LEU A 40 21.37 -14.66 7.87
CA LEU A 40 20.40 -15.72 7.58
C LEU A 40 19.14 -15.52 8.45
N GLY A 41 17.95 -15.77 7.91
CA GLY A 41 16.68 -15.63 8.63
C GLY A 41 16.03 -14.25 8.46
N GLY A 42 15.36 -13.75 9.51
CA GLY A 42 14.66 -12.45 9.50
C GLY A 42 13.13 -12.54 9.49
N VAL A 43 12.46 -11.44 9.09
CA VAL A 43 11.00 -11.36 9.09
C VAL A 43 10.42 -12.28 8.03
N SER A 44 10.03 -13.48 8.43
CA SER A 44 9.12 -14.31 7.65
C SER A 44 7.71 -13.73 7.74
N ALA A 45 7.36 -12.86 6.78
CA ALA A 45 5.99 -12.46 6.56
C ALA A 45 5.29 -13.54 5.73
N PRO A 46 4.29 -14.26 6.26
CA PRO A 46 3.55 -15.22 5.47
C PRO A 46 2.80 -14.48 4.35
N SER A 47 3.31 -14.58 3.12
CA SER A 47 2.65 -14.01 1.95
C SER A 47 1.21 -14.53 1.86
N GLY A 48 0.25 -13.61 1.75
CA GLY A 48 -1.17 -13.93 1.58
C GLY A 48 -1.95 -14.30 2.86
N LYS A 49 -1.33 -14.28 4.05
CA LYS A 49 -2.05 -14.45 5.33
C LYS A 49 -2.29 -13.10 6.00
N GLY A 50 -3.31 -13.02 6.86
CA GLY A 50 -3.61 -11.82 7.66
C GLY A 50 -4.62 -10.87 7.01
N LYS A 51 -5.21 -10.03 7.85
CA LYS A 51 -6.10 -8.94 7.40
C LYS A 51 -5.26 -7.88 6.69
N ARG A 52 -5.80 -7.33 5.61
CA ARG A 52 -5.20 -6.21 4.87
C ARG A 52 -6.04 -4.96 5.05
N LEU A 53 -5.38 -3.84 5.28
CA LEU A 53 -5.94 -2.51 5.09
C LEU A 53 -5.72 -2.11 3.64
N ILE A 54 -6.77 -1.64 2.98
CA ILE A 54 -6.69 -0.93 1.71
C ILE A 54 -6.65 0.55 2.05
N ILE A 55 -5.68 1.25 1.46
CA ILE A 55 -5.45 2.67 1.69
C ILE A 55 -5.58 3.35 0.33
N LEU A 56 -6.54 4.26 0.23
CA LEU A 56 -6.73 5.12 -0.92
C LEU A 56 -6.33 6.55 -0.57
N GLY A 57 -5.66 7.24 -1.49
CA GLY A 57 -5.34 8.65 -1.33
C GLY A 57 -5.26 9.38 -2.66
N ALA A 58 -5.47 10.69 -2.60
CA ALA A 58 -5.29 11.58 -3.73
C ALA A 58 -4.16 12.58 -3.48
N GLY A 59 -3.33 12.80 -4.50
CA GLY A 59 -2.20 13.70 -4.43
C GLY A 59 -1.84 14.29 -5.77
N GLY A 60 -1.11 15.40 -5.76
CA GLY A 60 -0.63 16.06 -6.96
C GLY A 60 0.73 16.72 -6.72
N LYS A 61 1.09 17.67 -7.60
CA LYS A 61 2.36 18.40 -7.49
C LYS A 61 2.51 19.18 -6.17
N MET A 62 1.38 19.54 -5.55
CA MET A 62 1.33 20.28 -4.28
C MET A 62 1.35 19.36 -3.04
N GLY A 63 1.52 18.05 -3.23
CA GLY A 63 1.47 17.06 -2.16
C GLY A 63 0.10 16.38 -2.04
N TRP A 64 -0.16 15.81 -0.86
CA TRP A 64 -1.39 15.11 -0.54
C TRP A 64 -2.56 16.09 -0.39
N ILE A 65 -3.72 15.69 -0.87
CA ILE A 65 -4.94 16.46 -0.70
C ILE A 65 -5.57 16.03 0.64
N PRO A 66 -5.77 16.95 1.60
CA PRO A 66 -6.41 16.62 2.87
C PRO A 66 -7.81 16.03 2.68
N ILE A 67 -8.23 15.16 3.61
CA ILE A 67 -9.60 14.59 3.64
C ILE A 67 -9.93 13.75 2.39
N THR A 68 -8.91 13.26 1.66
CA THR A 68 -9.09 12.32 0.54
C THR A 68 -8.64 10.89 0.88
N THR A 69 -8.25 10.67 2.13
CA THR A 69 -7.76 9.38 2.58
C THR A 69 -8.92 8.51 3.02
N LEU A 70 -9.10 7.38 2.35
CA LEU A 70 -10.05 6.34 2.73
C LEU A 70 -9.27 5.08 3.12
N ILE A 71 -9.55 4.54 4.31
CA ILE A 71 -8.89 3.35 4.85
C ILE A 71 -9.96 2.35 5.28
N PHE A 72 -9.91 1.15 4.72
CA PHE A 72 -10.86 0.10 5.08
C PHE A 72 -10.22 -1.29 5.03
N GLN A 73 -10.81 -2.24 5.76
CA GLN A 73 -10.29 -3.60 5.80
C GLN A 73 -10.77 -4.41 4.58
N SER A 74 -9.88 -5.16 3.93
CA SER A 74 -10.25 -6.05 2.85
C SER A 74 -11.25 -7.12 3.33
N LYS A 75 -12.39 -7.22 2.64
CA LYS A 75 -13.44 -8.22 2.90
C LYS A 75 -13.07 -9.65 2.46
N LYS A 76 -12.04 -9.84 1.61
CA LYS A 76 -11.64 -11.16 1.07
C LYS A 76 -10.13 -11.34 1.11
N ASN A 77 -9.65 -12.55 1.37
CA ASN A 77 -8.25 -12.96 1.17
C ASN A 77 -7.92 -13.23 -0.31
N THR A 78 -8.52 -12.46 -1.21
CA THR A 78 -8.16 -12.51 -2.63
C THR A 78 -6.84 -11.78 -2.82
N GLY A 79 -5.94 -12.35 -3.63
CA GLY A 79 -4.61 -11.78 -3.86
C GLY A 79 -4.68 -10.36 -4.45
N TYR A 80 -5.70 -10.08 -5.25
CA TYR A 80 -5.91 -8.83 -5.97
C TYR A 80 -6.75 -7.84 -5.12
N TYR A 81 -6.15 -6.70 -4.79
CA TYR A 81 -6.76 -5.67 -3.94
C TYR A 81 -7.57 -4.65 -4.76
N HIS A 82 -7.32 -4.50 -6.05
CA HIS A 82 -8.12 -3.61 -6.91
C HIS A 82 -9.59 -4.05 -7.01
N ASP A 83 -9.92 -5.33 -6.76
CA ASP A 83 -11.30 -5.82 -6.61
C ASP A 83 -12.08 -5.12 -5.49
N LYS A 84 -11.37 -4.40 -4.61
CA LYS A 84 -11.96 -3.62 -3.52
C LYS A 84 -12.27 -2.19 -3.90
N MET A 85 -11.82 -1.72 -5.07
CA MET A 85 -12.07 -0.37 -5.55
C MET A 85 -13.44 -0.32 -6.25
N THR A 86 -14.52 -0.46 -5.46
CA THR A 86 -15.90 -0.42 -5.95
C THR A 86 -16.49 0.98 -5.83
N GLN A 87 -17.51 1.28 -6.64
CA GLN A 87 -18.27 2.54 -6.59
C GLN A 87 -18.75 2.89 -5.16
N GLU A 88 -19.16 1.89 -4.38
CA GLU A 88 -19.56 2.06 -2.96
C GLU A 88 -18.50 2.79 -2.12
N HIS A 89 -17.21 2.51 -2.33
CA HIS A 89 -16.12 3.17 -1.60
C HIS A 89 -15.80 4.58 -2.14
N PHE A 90 -16.34 4.95 -3.30
CA PHE A 90 -16.17 6.29 -3.90
C PHE A 90 -17.32 7.24 -3.59
N GLU A 91 -18.44 6.70 -3.07
CA GLU A 91 -19.63 7.47 -2.69
C GLU A 91 -19.66 7.81 -1.19
N GLU A 92 -18.71 7.29 -0.42
CA GLU A 92 -18.51 7.55 1.02
C GLU A 92 -17.74 8.85 1.27
#